data_AF-A0A1H2Z379-F1
#
_entry.id   AF-A0A1H2Z379-F1
#
_cell.length_a   1.000
_cell.length_b   1.000
_cell.length_c   1.000
_cell.angle_alpha   90.00
_cell.angle_beta   90.00
_cell.angle_gamma   90.00
#
_symmetry.space_group_name_H-M   'P 1'
#
loop_
_entity.id
_entity.type
_entity.pdbx_description
1 polymer ?
#
loop_
_entity_poly.entity_id
_entity_poly.type
_entity_poly.pdbx_seq_one_letter_code
_entity_poly.pdbx_strand_id
1 'polypeptide(L)'
;MSLIERYLTDWVGLAMLAGIAVGTLAPVLVEAVAAAEVASVNLVVAVLIWAIVYPMMAGDDPGSLRDVVQQPKGLAFPLSVN
;
A
#
# COMPACT_ATOMS: atom_id res chain seq x y z
N MET A 1 22.37 -9.64 1.34
CA MET A 1 21.51 -8.57 1.86
C MET A 1 21.92 -7.28 1.17
N SER A 2 21.04 -6.73 0.35
CA SER A 2 21.28 -5.43 -0.31
C SER A 2 21.41 -4.32 0.74
N LEU A 3 22.08 -3.21 0.42
CA LEU A 3 22.16 -2.04 1.31
C LEU A 3 20.76 -1.54 1.71
N ILE A 4 19.76 -1.70 0.82
CA ILE A 4 18.37 -1.32 1.04
C ILE A 4 17.72 -2.20 2.12
N GLU A 5 17.88 -3.53 2.05
CA GLU A 5 17.34 -4.44 3.07
C GLU A 5 17.93 -4.17 4.46
N ARG A 6 19.22 -3.83 4.53
CA ARG A 6 19.91 -3.58 5.79
C ARG A 6 19.45 -2.29 6.47
N TYR A 7 19.14 -1.25 5.71
CA TYR A 7 18.76 0.06 6.22
C TYR A 7 17.28 0.39 5.94
N LEU A 8 16.44 -0.61 5.69
CA LEU A 8 15.05 -0.43 5.28
C LEU A 8 14.29 0.48 6.28
N THR A 9 14.50 0.27 7.57
CA THR A 9 13.88 1.09 8.64
C THR A 9 14.32 2.55 8.57
N ASP A 10 15.60 2.82 8.34
CA ASP A 10 16.12 4.19 8.22
C ASP A 10 15.58 4.87 6.96
N TRP A 11 15.54 4.15 5.83
CA TRP A 11 14.96 4.64 4.58
C TRP A 11 13.46 4.95 4.73
N VAL A 12 12.70 4.09 5.40
CA VAL A 12 11.29 4.33 5.70
C VAL A 12 11.12 5.56 6.61
N GLY A 13 11.96 5.69 7.64
CA GLY A 13 11.96 6.86 8.52
C GLY A 13 12.25 8.16 7.76
N LEU A 14 13.26 8.15 6.90
CA LEU A 14 13.59 9.29 6.03
C LEU A 14 12.45 9.62 5.05
N ALA A 15 11.80 8.62 4.47
CA ALA A 15 10.66 8.81 3.58
C ALA A 15 9.46 9.43 4.31
N MET A 16 9.17 9.01 5.54
CA MET A 16 8.12 9.62 6.37
C MET A 16 8.44 11.09 6.67
N LEU A 17 9.66 11.39 7.11
CA LEU A 17 10.08 12.76 7.40
C LEU A 17 10.02 13.65 6.17
N ALA A 18 10.48 13.15 5.02
CA ALA A 18 10.39 13.85 3.75
C ALA A 18 8.92 14.11 3.35
N GLY A 19 8.04 13.13 3.50
CA GLY A 19 6.61 13.28 3.24
C GLY A 19 5.97 14.35 4.11
N ILE A 20 6.30 14.38 5.40
CA ILE A 20 5.82 15.42 6.34
C ILE A 20 6.36 16.80 5.95
N ALA A 21 7.64 16.91 5.63
CA ALA A 21 8.26 18.17 5.20
C ALA A 21 7.59 18.70 3.91
N VAL A 22 7.34 17.84 2.93
CA VAL A 22 6.64 18.22 1.70
C VAL A 22 5.20 18.66 1.98
N GLY A 23 4.47 17.93 2.84
CA GLY A 23 3.10 18.28 3.20
C GLY A 23 2.98 19.61 3.96
N THR A 24 4.00 19.97 4.76
CA THR A 24 4.01 21.21 5.54
C THR A 24 4.54 22.41 4.75
N LEU A 25 5.56 22.22 3.90
CA LEU A 25 6.18 23.31 3.12
C LEU A 25 5.45 23.62 1.82
N ALA A 26 4.79 22.62 1.22
CA ALA A 26 4.06 22.76 -0.04
C ALA A 26 2.61 22.22 0.08
N PRO A 27 1.78 22.79 0.98
CA PRO A 27 0.41 22.33 1.19
C PRO A 27 -0.43 22.42 -0.09
N VAL A 28 -0.20 23.44 -0.94
CA VAL A 28 -0.90 23.61 -2.22
C VAL A 28 -0.67 22.43 -3.17
N LEU A 29 0.51 21.82 -3.16
CA LEU A 29 0.83 20.65 -3.98
C LEU A 29 0.05 19.42 -3.51
N VAL A 30 -0.04 19.23 -2.19
CA VAL A 30 -0.83 18.15 -1.58
C VAL A 30 -2.32 18.38 -1.79
N GLU A 31 -2.80 19.62 -1.66
CA GLU A 31 -4.18 20.00 -1.95
C GLU A 31 -4.52 19.82 -3.42
N ALA A 32 -3.62 20.08 -4.37
CA ALA A 32 -3.85 19.83 -5.78
C ALA A 32 -4.01 18.32 -6.08
N VAL A 33 -3.22 17.48 -5.41
CA VAL A 33 -3.38 16.02 -5.47
C VAL A 33 -4.68 15.59 -4.80
N ALA A 34 -5.04 16.19 -3.66
CA ALA A 34 -6.30 15.94 -2.97
C ALA A 34 -7.52 16.37 -3.82
N ALA A 35 -7.41 17.49 -4.54
CA ALA A 35 -8.43 18.02 -5.43
C ALA A 35 -8.64 17.17 -6.69
N ALA A 36 -7.72 16.24 -7.01
CA ALA A 36 -7.94 15.18 -7.98
C ALA A 36 -8.85 14.07 -7.42
N GLU A 37 -9.86 14.46 -6.67
CA GLU A 37 -10.89 13.61 -6.09
C GLU A 37 -12.18 13.75 -6.90
N VAL A 38 -12.70 12.62 -7.35
CA VAL A 38 -13.98 12.54 -8.05
C VAL A 38 -14.90 11.65 -7.23
N ALA A 39 -16.08 12.15 -6.87
CA ALA A 39 -17.08 11.41 -6.08
C ALA A 39 -16.53 10.85 -4.75
N SER A 40 -15.74 11.65 -4.03
CA SER A 40 -15.05 11.27 -2.78
C SER A 40 -13.96 10.18 -2.94
N VAL A 41 -13.45 9.97 -4.16
CA VAL A 41 -12.37 9.04 -4.46
C VAL A 41 -11.20 9.76 -5.11
N ASN A 42 -10.05 9.78 -4.42
CA ASN A 42 -8.83 10.37 -4.96
C ASN A 42 -8.22 9.48 -6.04
N LEU A 43 -8.26 9.94 -7.30
CA LEU A 43 -7.81 9.16 -8.45
C LEU A 43 -6.29 8.90 -8.41
N VAL A 44 -5.51 9.87 -7.94
CA VAL A 44 -4.05 9.73 -7.82
C VAL A 44 -3.70 8.63 -6.83
N VAL A 45 -4.32 8.67 -5.65
CA VAL A 45 -4.14 7.64 -4.62
C VAL A 45 -4.65 6.28 -5.10
N ALA A 46 -5.78 6.23 -5.82
CA ALA A 46 -6.30 4.97 -6.38
C ALA A 46 -5.29 4.30 -7.34
N VAL A 47 -4.65 5.08 -8.21
CA VAL A 47 -3.60 4.56 -9.11
C VAL A 47 -2.36 4.11 -8.34
N LEU A 48 -1.95 4.85 -7.30
CA LEU A 48 -0.82 4.47 -6.45
C LEU A 48 -1.08 3.16 -5.70
N ILE A 49 -2.28 2.99 -5.14
CA ILE A 49 -2.71 1.74 -4.49
C ILE A 49 -2.70 0.60 -5.51
N TRP A 50 -3.29 0.82 -6.69
CA TRP A 50 -3.31 -0.20 -7.76
C TRP A 50 -1.89 -0.62 -8.17
N ALA A 51 -0.96 0.32 -8.29
CA ALA A 51 0.44 0.06 -8.62
C ALA A 51 1.18 -0.76 -7.55
N ILE A 52 0.73 -0.75 -6.29
CA ILE A 52 1.28 -1.58 -5.20
C ILE A 52 0.61 -2.96 -5.17
N VAL A 53 -0.71 -3.00 -5.31
CA VAL A 53 -1.48 -4.25 -5.22
C VAL A 53 -1.22 -5.16 -6.41
N TYR A 54 -1.13 -4.60 -7.62
CA TYR A 54 -0.92 -5.37 -8.85
C TYR A 54 0.35 -6.24 -8.84
N PRO A 55 1.56 -5.72 -8.52
CA PRO A 55 2.76 -6.56 -8.48
C PRO A 55 2.75 -7.60 -7.37
N MET A 56 2.07 -7.33 -6.25
CA MET A 56 1.86 -8.34 -5.21
C MET A 56 1.02 -9.51 -5.76
N MET A 57 -0.13 -9.21 -6.38
CA MET A 57 -1.01 -10.22 -6.97
C MET A 57 -0.41 -10.95 -8.18
N ALA A 58 0.37 -10.25 -9.00
CA ALA A 58 1.02 -10.83 -10.18
C ALA A 58 2.15 -11.80 -9.81
N GLY A 59 2.68 -11.70 -8.58
CA GLY A 59 3.66 -12.64 -8.04
C GLY A 59 3.05 -13.91 -7.47
N ASP A 60 1.73 -13.94 -7.21
CA ASP A 60 1.04 -15.10 -6.65
C ASP A 60 0.62 -16.08 -7.74
N ASP A 61 1.02 -17.35 -7.57
CA ASP A 61 0.64 -18.44 -8.47
C ASP A 61 -0.87 -18.71 -8.33
N PRO A 62 -1.67 -18.72 -9.42
CA PRO A 62 -3.12 -18.97 -9.34
C PRO A 62 -3.48 -20.38 -8.79
N GLY A 63 -2.49 -21.27 -8.63
CA GLY A 63 -2.62 -22.53 -7.90
C GLY A 63 -2.81 -22.37 -6.38
N SER A 64 -2.25 -21.31 -5.77
CA SER A 64 -2.33 -21.04 -4.33
C SER A 64 -3.77 -20.77 -3.85
N LEU A 65 -4.63 -20.26 -4.73
CA LEU A 65 -6.07 -20.08 -4.47
C LEU A 65 -6.75 -21.41 -4.08
N ARG A 66 -6.27 -22.56 -4.59
CA ARG A 66 -6.80 -23.88 -4.21
C ARG A 66 -6.33 -24.32 -2.82
N ASP A 67 -5.15 -23.89 -2.39
CA ASP A 67 -4.60 -24.21 -1.06
C ASP A 67 -5.27 -23.39 0.04
N VAL A 68 -5.70 -22.17 -0.26
CA VAL A 68 -6.51 -21.34 0.65
C VAL A 68 -7.86 -22.02 0.98
N VAL A 69 -8.46 -22.73 0.01
CA VAL A 69 -9.68 -23.53 0.24
C VAL A 69 -9.39 -24.77 1.12
N GLN A 70 -8.16 -25.29 1.11
CA GLN A 70 -7.77 -26.44 1.94
C GLN A 70 -7.41 -26.08 3.39
N GLN A 71 -7.16 -24.80 3.70
CA GLN A 71 -6.87 -24.32 5.07
C GLN A 71 -7.93 -23.33 5.60
N PRO A 72 -9.19 -23.77 5.82
CA PRO A 72 -10.27 -22.89 6.28
C PRO A 72 -10.05 -22.38 7.71
N LYS A 73 -9.29 -23.09 8.55
CA LYS A 73 -9.08 -22.71 9.96
C LYS A 73 -8.27 -21.42 10.12
N GLY A 74 -7.36 -21.12 9.18
CA GLY A 74 -6.55 -19.90 9.20
C GLY A 74 -7.32 -18.66 8.75
N LEU A 75 -8.30 -18.82 7.85
CA LEU A 75 -9.15 -17.74 7.34
C LEU A 75 -10.44 -17.53 8.15
N ALA A 76 -11.00 -18.60 8.73
CA ALA A 76 -12.32 -18.54 9.36
C ALA A 76 -12.34 -17.69 10.64
N PHE A 77 -11.26 -17.70 11.43
CA PHE A 77 -11.22 -16.97 12.69
C PHE A 77 -11.24 -15.43 12.47
N PRO A 78 -10.40 -14.84 11.60
CA PRO A 78 -10.50 -13.42 11.28
C PRO A 78 -11.86 -13.01 10.69
N LEU A 79 -12.41 -13.81 9.77
CA LEU A 79 -13.68 -13.50 9.09
C LEU A 79 -14.91 -13.62 9.99
N SER A 80 -14.82 -14.37 11.08
CA SER A 80 -15.92 -14.50 12.04
C SER A 80 -15.91 -13.40 13.11
N VAL A 81 -14.76 -12.75 13.30
CA VAL A 81 -14.54 -11.80 14.41
C VAL A 81 -14.49 -10.34 13.91
N ASN A 82 -14.22 -10.12 12.62
CA ASN A 82 -14.29 -8.80 11.95
C ASN A 82 -15.69 -8.57 11.39
#